data_AF-A0A2V5QNB0-F1
#
_entry.id   AF-A0A2V5QNB0-F1
#
_cell.length_a   1.000
_cell.length_b   1.000
_cell.length_c   1.000
_cell.angle_alpha   90.00
_cell.angle_beta   90.00
_cell.angle_gamma   90.00
#
_symmetry.space_group_name_H-M   'P 1'
#
loop_
_entity.id
_entity.type
_entity.pdbx_description
1 polymer ?
#
loop_
_entity_poly.entity_id
_entity_poly.type
_entity_poly.pdbx_seq_one_letter_code
_entity_poly.pdbx_strand_id
1 'polypeptide(L)'
;MFPQNYDWRYRVISNLLSPRDNPNHYWLAACGMVLTGLLMLPFAGHLHRYLGVIAPGVARISAGTFAAGIVTLICACFVVPQPTHEVLGIRRLHELLGRSAAGFLAIGMLCGCWCAWKGRSLCAPRLFWVWSSVTLLPLVGIFFSESLLLLTRLKLSWAIPIRSALRHSVFWHLGFWEWTGAVAVFVFLCAAVFLTPPRMSYPADAVNSVSSSYATRRN
;
A
#
# COMPACT_ATOMS: atom_id res chain seq x y z
N MET A 1 20.58 -17.24 -3.78
CA MET A 1 21.37 -16.36 -4.66
C MET A 1 20.93 -16.51 -6.11
N PHE A 2 20.55 -15.40 -6.76
CA PHE A 2 20.30 -15.36 -8.21
C PHE A 2 21.57 -15.79 -8.96
N PRO A 3 21.47 -16.38 -10.17
CA PRO A 3 22.63 -16.69 -11.00
C PRO A 3 23.38 -15.44 -11.52
N GLN A 4 22.82 -14.23 -11.38
CA GLN A 4 23.42 -12.95 -11.75
C GLN A 4 23.14 -11.87 -10.70
N ASN A 5 23.95 -10.81 -10.62
CA ASN A 5 23.73 -9.69 -9.69
C ASN A 5 22.31 -9.12 -9.84
N TYR A 6 21.56 -9.06 -8.73
CA TYR A 6 20.20 -8.52 -8.69
C TYR A 6 20.25 -6.99 -8.71
N ASP A 7 20.03 -6.39 -9.88
CA ASP A 7 19.86 -4.95 -9.98
C ASP A 7 18.40 -4.56 -9.74
N TRP A 8 18.12 -4.03 -8.55
CA TRP A 8 16.79 -3.59 -8.12
C TRP A 8 16.21 -2.47 -9.01
N ARG A 9 17.05 -1.75 -9.76
CA ARG A 9 16.62 -0.70 -10.69
C ARG A 9 15.83 -1.26 -11.87
N TYR A 10 16.13 -2.50 -12.26
CA TYR A 10 15.59 -3.13 -13.47
C TYR A 10 14.82 -4.42 -13.18
N ARG A 11 15.01 -5.03 -12.00
CA ARG A 11 14.33 -6.27 -11.59
C ARG A 11 13.18 -5.98 -10.63
N VAL A 12 12.03 -6.53 -10.99
CA VAL A 12 10.77 -6.49 -10.23
C VAL A 12 10.81 -7.47 -9.05
N ILE A 13 10.12 -7.16 -7.95
CA ILE A 13 9.89 -8.06 -6.82
C ILE A 13 9.22 -9.34 -7.30
N SER A 14 8.34 -9.25 -8.29
CA SER A 14 7.73 -10.42 -8.94
C SER A 14 8.76 -11.39 -9.56
N ASN A 15 9.95 -10.92 -9.97
CA ASN A 15 11.04 -11.82 -10.42
C ASN A 15 11.65 -12.62 -9.27
N LEU A 16 11.62 -12.10 -8.04
CA LEU A 16 12.06 -12.86 -6.86
C LEU A 16 11.09 -14.01 -6.56
N LEU A 17 9.80 -13.83 -6.85
CA LEU A 17 8.71 -14.78 -6.62
C LEU A 17 8.52 -15.78 -7.76
N SER A 18 9.07 -15.49 -8.94
CA SER A 18 8.97 -16.31 -10.14
C SER A 18 9.99 -17.46 -10.12
N PRO A 19 9.55 -18.73 -10.21
CA PRO A 19 10.47 -19.86 -10.37
C PRO A 19 11.24 -19.83 -11.69
N ARG A 20 10.75 -19.10 -12.69
CA ARG A 20 11.46 -18.94 -13.97
C ARG A 20 12.72 -18.10 -13.79
N ASP A 21 12.59 -17.01 -13.04
CA ASP A 21 13.66 -16.02 -12.90
C ASP A 21 14.56 -16.33 -11.68
N ASN A 22 14.00 -16.96 -10.65
CA ASN A 22 14.70 -17.33 -9.42
C ASN A 22 14.45 -18.80 -9.00
N PRO A 23 14.74 -19.79 -9.87
CA PRO A 23 14.34 -21.20 -9.68
C PRO A 23 14.79 -21.80 -8.35
N ASN A 24 15.97 -21.43 -7.87
CA ASN A 24 16.57 -22.03 -6.68
C ASN A 24 16.14 -21.34 -5.37
N HIS A 25 15.59 -20.12 -5.41
CA HIS A 25 15.33 -19.33 -4.20
C HIS A 25 13.99 -18.59 -4.20
N TYR A 26 13.10 -18.83 -5.17
CA TYR A 26 11.80 -18.17 -5.22
C TYR A 26 10.95 -18.45 -3.97
N TRP A 27 11.09 -19.66 -3.41
CA TRP A 27 10.39 -20.08 -2.19
C TRP A 27 10.77 -19.19 -1.00
N LEU A 28 12.02 -18.75 -0.90
CA LEU A 28 12.47 -17.89 0.21
C LEU A 28 11.81 -16.52 0.13
N ALA A 29 11.74 -15.94 -1.08
CA ALA A 29 11.03 -14.69 -1.32
C ALA A 29 9.52 -14.84 -1.06
N ALA A 30 8.92 -15.94 -1.50
CA ALA A 30 7.51 -16.23 -1.26
C ALA A 30 7.20 -16.39 0.23
N CYS A 31 8.01 -17.15 0.98
CA CYS A 31 7.89 -17.28 2.43
C CYS A 31 8.03 -15.92 3.13
N GLY A 32 9.01 -15.10 2.74
CA GLY A 32 9.18 -13.76 3.27
C GLY A 32 7.97 -12.85 3.02
N MET A 33 7.40 -12.89 1.81
CA MET A 33 6.20 -12.13 1.45
C MET A 33 4.95 -12.61 2.19
N VAL A 34 4.77 -13.93 2.34
CA VAL A 34 3.68 -14.50 3.12
C VAL A 34 3.79 -14.09 4.58
N LEU A 35 4.97 -14.23 5.19
CA LEU A 35 5.22 -13.80 6.56
C LEU A 35 4.97 -12.30 6.73
N THR A 36 5.44 -11.48 5.80
CA THR A 36 5.19 -10.03 5.80
C THR A 36 3.69 -9.73 5.74
N GLY A 37 2.96 -10.38 4.84
CA GLY A 37 1.50 -10.22 4.74
C GLY A 37 0.79 -10.60 6.04
N LEU A 38 1.16 -11.73 6.66
CA LEU A 38 0.60 -12.15 7.95
C LEU A 38 0.88 -11.12 9.06
N LEU A 39 2.09 -10.56 9.11
CA LEU A 39 2.46 -9.53 10.07
C LEU A 39 1.77 -8.17 9.81
N MET A 40 1.39 -7.89 8.56
CA MET A 40 0.62 -6.70 8.21
C MET A 40 -0.87 -6.81 8.56
N LEU A 41 -1.42 -8.02 8.71
CA LEU A 41 -2.85 -8.23 8.91
C LEU A 41 -3.44 -7.49 10.14
N PRO A 42 -2.77 -7.47 11.32
CA PRO A 42 -3.25 -6.72 12.49
C PRO A 42 -3.39 -5.22 12.25
N PHE A 43 -2.65 -4.66 11.28
CA PHE A 43 -2.72 -3.24 10.97
C PHE A 43 -4.06 -2.84 10.34
N ALA A 44 -4.77 -3.75 9.67
CA ALA A 44 -6.12 -3.45 9.20
C ALA A 44 -7.06 -3.12 10.37
N GLY A 45 -6.98 -3.90 11.45
CA GLY A 45 -7.73 -3.64 12.68
C GLY A 45 -7.26 -2.40 13.44
N HIS A 46 -5.96 -2.08 13.36
CA HIS A 46 -5.42 -0.83 13.90
C HIS A 46 -5.95 0.40 13.16
N LEU A 47 -5.90 0.37 11.81
CA LEU A 47 -6.46 1.42 10.95
C LEU A 47 -7.96 1.59 11.20
N HIS A 48 -8.72 0.50 11.31
CA HIS A 48 -10.16 0.59 11.59
C HIS A 48 -10.44 1.35 12.89
N ARG A 49 -9.74 1.01 13.98
CA ARG A 49 -9.90 1.65 15.29
C ARG A 49 -9.49 3.12 15.27
N TYR A 50 -8.33 3.41 14.68
CA TYR A 50 -7.81 4.78 14.62
C TYR A 50 -8.69 5.68 13.75
N LEU A 51 -8.96 5.27 12.51
CA LEU A 51 -9.74 6.05 11.57
C LEU A 51 -11.22 6.10 11.95
N GLY A 52 -11.71 5.11 12.70
CA GLY A 52 -13.10 4.99 13.13
C GLY A 52 -13.59 6.17 13.96
N VAL A 53 -12.68 6.78 14.73
CA VAL A 53 -12.98 7.98 15.53
C VAL A 53 -13.19 9.22 14.65
N ILE A 54 -12.58 9.25 13.47
CA ILE A 54 -12.67 10.39 12.53
C ILE A 54 -13.82 10.19 11.53
N ALA A 55 -13.89 9.01 10.91
CA ALA A 55 -14.84 8.69 9.87
C ALA A 55 -15.11 7.17 9.80
N PRO A 56 -16.14 6.64 10.49
CA PRO A 56 -16.35 5.20 10.65
C PRO A 56 -16.60 4.46 9.32
N GLY A 57 -17.30 5.09 8.36
CA GLY A 57 -17.54 4.50 7.05
C GLY A 57 -16.24 4.32 6.24
N VAL A 58 -15.44 5.38 6.15
CA VAL A 58 -14.16 5.35 5.42
C VAL A 58 -13.14 4.45 6.14
N ALA A 59 -13.16 4.40 7.47
CA ALA A 59 -12.34 3.48 8.26
C ALA A 59 -12.63 2.01 7.94
N ARG A 60 -13.91 1.63 7.76
CA ARG A 60 -14.29 0.28 7.36
C ARG A 60 -13.81 -0.05 5.94
N ILE A 61 -13.94 0.89 5.00
CA ILE A 61 -13.46 0.71 3.63
C ILE A 61 -11.93 0.58 3.62
N SER A 62 -11.22 1.47 4.33
CA SER A 62 -9.75 1.45 4.45
C SER A 62 -9.26 0.11 4.98
N ALA A 63 -9.78 -0.32 6.14
CA ALA A 63 -9.39 -1.59 6.75
C ALA A 63 -9.75 -2.80 5.88
N GLY A 64 -10.95 -2.82 5.30
CA GLY A 64 -11.42 -3.93 4.47
C GLY A 64 -10.60 -4.08 3.18
N THR A 65 -10.35 -2.96 2.48
CA THR A 65 -9.52 -2.96 1.26
C THR A 65 -8.07 -3.28 1.57
N PHE A 66 -7.51 -2.75 2.67
CA PHE A 66 -6.15 -3.09 3.07
C PHE A 66 -5.99 -4.58 3.41
N ALA A 67 -6.94 -5.16 4.16
CA ALA A 67 -6.98 -6.59 4.44
C ALA A 67 -7.14 -7.43 3.17
N ALA A 68 -8.05 -7.05 2.27
CA ALA A 68 -8.22 -7.71 0.98
C ALA A 68 -6.93 -7.68 0.14
N GLY A 69 -6.21 -6.56 0.15
CA GLY A 69 -4.91 -6.42 -0.51
C GLY A 69 -3.85 -7.38 0.05
N ILE A 70 -3.76 -7.49 1.38
CA ILE A 70 -2.87 -8.44 2.05
C ILE A 70 -3.21 -9.89 1.69
N VAL A 71 -4.49 -10.27 1.78
CA VAL A 71 -4.93 -11.64 1.44
C VAL A 71 -4.61 -11.94 -0.02
N THR A 72 -4.89 -11.01 -0.92
CA THR A 72 -4.60 -11.16 -2.35
C THR A 72 -3.09 -11.31 -2.61
N LEU A 73 -2.25 -10.56 -1.87
CA LEU A 73 -0.79 -10.67 -1.96
C LEU A 73 -0.29 -12.04 -1.51
N ILE A 74 -0.82 -12.55 -0.40
CA ILE A 74 -0.52 -13.90 0.11
C ILE A 74 -0.94 -14.95 -0.93
N CYS A 75 -2.15 -14.83 -1.50
CA CYS A 75 -2.62 -15.70 -2.56
C CYS A 75 -1.70 -15.66 -3.80
N ALA A 76 -1.22 -14.49 -4.20
CA ALA A 76 -0.29 -14.34 -5.32
C ALA A 76 1.01 -15.14 -5.09
N CYS A 77 1.48 -15.24 -3.84
CA CYS A 77 2.67 -16.01 -3.49
C CYS A 77 2.47 -17.53 -3.62
N PHE A 78 1.24 -18.03 -3.47
CA PHE A 78 0.91 -19.45 -3.64
C PHE A 78 0.59 -19.82 -5.09
N VAL A 79 0.12 -18.86 -5.90
CA VAL A 79 -0.08 -19.06 -7.35
C VAL A 79 1.27 -18.91 -8.05
N VAL A 80 2.03 -19.99 -8.06
CA VAL A 80 3.36 -20.07 -8.64
C VAL A 80 3.26 -20.55 -10.09
N PRO A 81 3.69 -19.76 -11.09
CA PRO A 81 3.75 -20.22 -12.47
C PRO A 81 4.86 -21.28 -12.60
N GLN A 82 4.48 -22.56 -12.66
CA GLN A 82 5.41 -23.66 -12.87
C GLN A 82 5.87 -23.71 -14.34
N PRO A 83 7.17 -23.98 -14.61
CA PRO A 83 7.70 -24.05 -15.98
C PRO A 83 7.18 -25.25 -16.78
N THR A 84 6.61 -26.27 -16.13
CA THR A 84 6.11 -27.51 -16.77
C THR A 84 4.65 -27.42 -17.23
N HIS A 85 3.91 -26.40 -16.80
CA HIS A 85 2.54 -26.17 -17.19
C HIS A 85 2.43 -24.87 -18.00
N GLU A 86 2.40 -24.99 -19.33
CA GLU A 86 2.05 -23.92 -20.27
C GLU A 86 0.57 -23.47 -20.15
N VAL A 87 0.05 -23.37 -18.92
CA VAL A 87 -1.30 -22.87 -18.70
C VAL A 87 -1.20 -21.35 -18.58
N LEU A 88 -1.34 -20.67 -19.71
CA LEU A 88 -1.50 -19.20 -19.82
C LEU A 88 -2.43 -18.61 -18.74
N GLY A 89 -3.38 -19.39 -18.23
CA GLY A 89 -4.27 -19.05 -17.12
C GLY A 89 -3.57 -18.80 -15.77
N ILE A 90 -2.61 -19.64 -15.36
CA ILE A 90 -1.95 -19.51 -14.04
C ILE A 90 -1.11 -18.23 -13.99
N ARG A 91 -0.41 -17.91 -15.08
CA ARG A 91 0.37 -16.67 -15.19
C ARG A 91 -0.52 -15.43 -15.12
N ARG A 92 -1.63 -15.43 -15.89
CA ARG A 92 -2.60 -14.33 -15.84
C ARG A 92 -3.23 -14.19 -14.46
N LEU A 93 -3.48 -15.29 -13.77
CA LEU A 93 -3.99 -15.27 -12.40
C LEU A 93 -2.99 -14.66 -11.42
N HIS A 94 -1.72 -15.07 -11.45
CA HIS A 94 -0.68 -14.47 -10.61
C HIS A 94 -0.56 -12.95 -10.85
N GLU A 95 -0.54 -12.54 -12.11
CA GLU A 95 -0.44 -11.14 -12.50
C GLU A 95 -1.69 -10.33 -12.08
N LEU A 96 -2.88 -10.91 -12.21
CA LEU A 96 -4.13 -10.33 -11.76
C LEU A 96 -4.14 -10.18 -10.23
N LEU A 97 -3.70 -11.20 -9.49
CA LEU A 97 -3.59 -11.17 -8.03
C LEU A 97 -2.58 -10.10 -7.59
N GLY A 98 -1.39 -10.05 -8.19
CA GLY A 98 -0.40 -9.01 -7.89
C GLY A 98 -0.94 -7.59 -8.11
N ARG A 99 -1.61 -7.34 -9.24
CA ARG A 99 -2.21 -6.03 -9.54
C ARG A 99 -3.37 -5.68 -8.61
N SER A 100 -4.24 -6.63 -8.33
CA SER A 100 -5.37 -6.42 -7.41
C SER A 100 -4.90 -6.21 -5.98
N ALA A 101 -3.86 -6.92 -5.52
CA ALA A 101 -3.21 -6.66 -4.24
C ALA A 101 -2.71 -5.22 -4.13
N ALA A 102 -1.95 -4.75 -5.14
CA ALA A 102 -1.46 -3.38 -5.19
C ALA A 102 -2.61 -2.36 -5.20
N GLY A 103 -3.65 -2.59 -6.00
CA GLY A 103 -4.83 -1.72 -6.08
C GLY A 103 -5.59 -1.63 -4.75
N PHE A 104 -5.85 -2.77 -4.11
CA PHE A 104 -6.53 -2.80 -2.81
C PHE A 104 -5.73 -2.12 -1.70
N LEU A 105 -4.41 -2.33 -1.65
CA LEU A 105 -3.54 -1.63 -0.71
C LEU A 105 -3.55 -0.11 -0.95
N ALA A 106 -3.47 0.32 -2.21
CA ALA A 106 -3.52 1.73 -2.58
C ALA A 106 -4.86 2.38 -2.19
N ILE A 107 -5.99 1.71 -2.42
CA ILE A 107 -7.31 2.19 -1.97
C ILE A 107 -7.34 2.33 -0.44
N GLY A 108 -6.83 1.33 0.29
CA GLY A 108 -6.75 1.37 1.74
C GLY A 108 -5.95 2.57 2.26
N MET A 109 -4.79 2.84 1.65
CA MET A 109 -3.94 3.98 1.96
C MET A 109 -4.61 5.32 1.61
N LEU A 110 -5.26 5.42 0.45
CA LEU A 110 -6.00 6.63 0.03
C LEU A 110 -7.14 6.96 0.98
N CYS A 111 -7.91 5.95 1.41
CA CYS A 111 -8.93 6.14 2.43
C CYS A 111 -8.33 6.62 3.76
N GLY A 112 -7.14 6.11 4.13
CA GLY A 112 -6.38 6.59 5.29
C GLY A 112 -5.95 8.05 5.16
N CYS A 113 -5.40 8.46 4.00
CA CYS A 113 -5.08 9.85 3.69
C CYS A 113 -6.30 10.75 3.78
N TRP A 114 -7.41 10.36 3.18
CA TRP A 114 -8.67 11.10 3.26
C TRP A 114 -9.11 11.33 4.71
N CYS A 115 -9.08 10.29 5.54
CA CYS A 115 -9.37 10.43 6.96
C CYS A 115 -8.38 11.35 7.67
N ALA A 116 -7.08 11.27 7.37
CA ALA A 116 -6.08 12.16 7.94
C ALA A 116 -6.29 13.62 7.52
N TRP A 117 -6.78 13.88 6.31
CA TRP A 117 -7.14 15.21 5.83
C TRP A 117 -8.38 15.74 6.54
N LYS A 118 -9.42 14.91 6.66
CA LYS A 118 -10.66 15.26 7.35
C LYS A 118 -10.43 15.51 8.84
N GLY A 119 -9.60 14.68 9.47
CA GLY A 119 -9.23 14.75 10.88
C GLY A 119 -7.97 15.56 11.15
N ARG A 120 -7.63 16.56 10.32
CA ARG A 120 -6.35 17.29 10.41
C ARG A 120 -6.05 17.88 11.79
N SER A 121 -7.07 18.23 12.58
CA SER A 121 -6.94 18.71 13.97
C SER A 121 -6.69 17.59 14.99
N LEU A 122 -7.11 16.36 14.69
CA LEU A 122 -6.98 15.17 15.55
C LEU A 122 -5.76 14.30 15.19
N CYS A 123 -5.31 14.38 13.95
CA CYS A 123 -4.11 13.69 13.47
C CYS A 123 -2.86 14.50 13.79
N ALA A 124 -1.79 13.81 14.20
CA ALA A 124 -0.49 14.45 14.33
C ALA A 124 -0.10 15.06 12.97
N PRO A 125 0.38 16.32 12.91
CA PRO A 125 0.74 16.97 11.64
C PRO A 125 1.78 16.17 10.86
N ARG A 126 2.69 15.48 11.56
CA ARG A 126 3.66 14.57 10.95
C ARG A 126 2.98 13.36 10.28
N LEU A 127 1.98 12.75 10.90
CA LEU A 127 1.24 11.62 10.33
C LEU A 127 0.52 12.04 9.04
N PHE A 128 -0.16 13.19 9.07
CA PHE A 128 -0.81 13.76 7.88
C PHE A 128 0.16 13.90 6.72
N TRP A 129 1.32 14.54 6.96
CA TRP A 129 2.31 14.77 5.90
C TRP A 129 2.91 13.47 5.40
N VAL A 130 3.33 12.56 6.29
CA VAL A 130 3.93 11.29 5.91
C VAL A 130 2.95 10.47 5.07
N TRP A 131 1.72 10.25 5.54
CA TRP A 131 0.72 9.48 4.79
C TRP A 131 0.40 10.10 3.44
N SER A 132 0.24 11.44 3.38
CA SER A 132 -0.03 12.15 2.13
C SER A 132 1.12 11.99 1.14
N SER A 133 2.36 12.21 1.59
CA SER A 133 3.54 12.11 0.74
C SER A 133 3.78 10.69 0.23
N VAL A 134 3.75 9.69 1.11
CA VAL A 134 4.04 8.30 0.70
C VAL A 134 2.95 7.68 -0.16
N THR A 135 1.71 8.21 -0.11
CA THR A 135 0.60 7.70 -0.92
C THR A 135 0.46 8.48 -2.22
N LEU A 136 0.47 9.81 -2.17
CA LEU A 136 0.23 10.64 -3.35
C LEU A 136 1.44 10.74 -4.28
N LEU A 137 2.67 10.83 -3.77
CA LEU A 137 3.85 10.99 -4.63
C LEU A 137 4.01 9.79 -5.59
N PRO A 138 3.91 8.52 -5.14
CA PRO A 138 3.96 7.39 -6.06
C PRO A 138 2.80 7.38 -7.04
N LEU A 139 1.57 7.70 -6.60
CA LEU A 139 0.41 7.73 -7.49
C LEU A 139 0.52 8.80 -8.58
N VAL A 140 0.96 10.01 -8.23
CA VAL A 140 1.22 11.08 -9.19
C VAL A 140 2.32 10.67 -10.16
N GLY A 141 3.38 10.03 -9.68
CA GLY A 141 4.45 9.52 -10.52
C GLY A 141 4.00 8.45 -11.51
N ILE A 142 3.21 7.47 -11.07
CA ILE A 142 2.60 6.44 -11.94
C ILE A 142 1.68 7.12 -12.96
N PHE A 143 0.82 8.03 -12.51
CA PHE A 143 -0.11 8.74 -13.38
C PHE A 143 0.61 9.54 -14.46
N PHE A 144 1.69 10.25 -14.10
CA PHE A 144 2.51 10.99 -15.05
C PHE A 144 3.20 10.06 -16.07
N SER A 145 3.75 8.93 -15.60
CA SER A 145 4.39 7.93 -16.45
C SER A 145 3.41 7.36 -17.48
N GLU A 146 2.24 6.90 -17.04
CA GLU A 146 1.19 6.35 -17.91
C GLU A 146 0.61 7.40 -18.87
N SER A 147 0.35 8.62 -18.37
CA SER A 147 -0.12 9.73 -19.21
C SER A 147 0.86 10.06 -20.32
N LEU A 148 2.16 10.09 -20.03
CA LEU A 148 3.20 10.35 -21.03
C LEU A 148 3.31 9.21 -22.05
N LEU A 149 3.10 7.94 -21.65
CA LEU A 149 3.00 6.81 -22.58
C LEU A 149 1.79 6.94 -23.50
N LEU A 150 0.63 7.29 -22.96
CA LEU A 150 -0.58 7.49 -23.74
C LEU A 150 -0.42 8.64 -24.74
N LEU A 151 0.07 9.80 -24.29
CA LEU A 151 0.30 10.97 -25.15
C LEU A 151 1.31 10.68 -26.26
N THR A 152 2.35 9.91 -25.99
CA THR A 152 3.31 9.50 -27.04
C THR A 152 2.74 8.45 -27.99
N ARG A 153 1.84 7.55 -27.56
CA ARG A 153 1.09 6.66 -28.46
C ARG A 153 0.14 7.43 -29.37
N LEU A 154 -0.42 8.54 -28.89
CA LEU A 154 -1.22 9.48 -29.68
C LEU A 154 -0.40 10.35 -30.64
N LYS A 155 0.92 10.12 -30.75
CA LYS A 155 1.86 10.84 -31.64
C LYS A 155 1.86 12.36 -31.42
N LEU A 156 1.59 12.81 -30.19
CA LEU A 156 1.65 14.24 -29.84
C LEU A 156 3.10 14.72 -29.90
N SER A 157 3.37 15.68 -30.78
CA SER A 157 4.74 16.14 -31.12
C SER A 157 5.53 16.68 -29.92
N TRP A 158 4.87 17.34 -28.96
CA TRP A 158 5.51 17.88 -27.76
C TRP A 158 5.83 16.81 -26.69
N ALA A 159 5.15 15.67 -26.70
CA ALA A 159 5.36 14.60 -25.73
C ALA A 159 6.57 13.70 -26.10
N ILE A 160 6.90 13.63 -27.39
CA ILE A 160 8.04 12.86 -27.94
C ILE A 160 9.39 13.31 -27.35
N PRO A 161 9.77 14.61 -27.32
CA PRO A 161 11.04 15.04 -26.74
C PRO A 161 11.11 14.77 -25.23
N ILE A 162 10.00 14.96 -24.49
CA ILE A 162 9.92 14.67 -23.05
C ILE A 162 10.15 13.18 -22.79
N ARG A 163 9.50 12.30 -23.55
CA ARG A 163 9.71 10.86 -23.46
C ARG A 163 11.13 10.47 -23.85
N SER A 164 11.71 11.09 -24.87
CA SER A 164 13.08 10.83 -25.30
C SER A 164 14.08 11.15 -24.19
N ALA A 165 13.96 12.33 -23.58
CA ALA A 165 14.80 12.76 -22.47
C ALA A 165 14.67 11.83 -21.24
N LEU A 166 13.46 11.36 -20.96
CA LEU A 166 13.20 10.49 -19.81
C LEU A 166 13.43 9.01 -20.11
N ARG A 167 13.65 8.59 -21.36
CA ARG A 167 13.60 7.17 -21.78
C ARG A 167 14.54 6.25 -21.02
N HIS A 168 15.69 6.79 -20.60
CA HIS A 168 16.71 6.06 -19.84
C HIS A 168 16.51 6.14 -18.32
N SER A 169 15.45 6.81 -17.87
CA SER A 169 15.13 6.97 -16.46
C SER A 169 14.49 5.71 -15.87
N VAL A 170 14.77 5.51 -14.58
CA VAL A 170 14.28 4.38 -13.79
C VAL A 170 12.74 4.38 -13.67
N PHE A 171 12.08 5.54 -13.87
CA PHE A 171 10.62 5.69 -13.82
C PHE A 171 9.84 4.86 -14.86
N TRP A 172 10.51 4.37 -15.91
CA TRP A 172 9.88 3.49 -16.90
C TRP A 172 9.90 2.02 -16.53
N HIS A 173 10.68 1.64 -15.52
CA HIS A 173 10.82 0.26 -15.11
C HIS A 173 9.77 -0.09 -14.09
N LEU A 174 8.99 -1.14 -14.37
CA LEU A 174 7.99 -1.66 -13.43
C LEU A 174 8.60 -1.98 -12.05
N GLY A 175 9.85 -2.45 -12.03
CA GLY A 175 10.56 -2.78 -10.79
C GLY A 175 10.69 -1.58 -9.85
N PHE A 176 10.96 -0.39 -10.40
CA PHE A 176 11.00 0.83 -9.61
C PHE A 176 9.69 1.09 -8.87
N TRP A 177 8.56 0.93 -9.56
CA TRP A 177 7.24 1.16 -8.96
C TRP A 177 6.83 0.08 -7.97
N GLU A 178 7.20 -1.17 -8.21
CA GLU A 178 6.99 -2.25 -7.22
C GLU A 178 7.76 -1.98 -5.93
N TRP A 179 9.04 -1.63 -6.02
CA TRP A 179 9.87 -1.28 -4.86
C TRP A 179 9.39 -0.02 -4.16
N THR A 180 9.05 1.04 -4.92
CA THR A 180 8.51 2.29 -4.36
C THR A 180 7.20 2.03 -3.64
N GLY A 181 6.31 1.22 -4.22
CA GLY A 181 5.05 0.82 -3.59
C GLY A 181 5.24 0.02 -2.31
N ALA A 182 6.17 -0.95 -2.30
CA ALA A 182 6.50 -1.72 -1.10
C ALA A 182 7.03 -0.82 0.03
N VAL A 183 7.95 0.09 -0.28
CA VAL A 183 8.46 1.08 0.68
C VAL A 183 7.34 1.99 1.19
N ALA A 184 6.47 2.47 0.29
CA ALA A 184 5.34 3.32 0.66
C ALA A 184 4.40 2.63 1.66
N VAL A 185 4.05 1.36 1.42
CA VAL A 185 3.23 0.55 2.34
C VAL A 185 3.92 0.40 3.69
N PHE A 186 5.21 0.05 3.72
CA PHE A 186 5.96 -0.08 4.97
C PHE A 186 6.01 1.23 5.76
N VAL A 187 6.35 2.34 5.11
CA VAL A 187 6.41 3.66 5.77
C VAL A 187 5.03 4.09 6.24
N PHE A 188 3.97 3.83 5.47
CA PHE A 188 2.58 4.11 5.86
C PHE A 188 2.20 3.37 7.16
N LEU A 189 2.54 2.08 7.25
CA LEU A 189 2.30 1.25 8.43
C LEU A 189 3.14 1.68 9.64
N CYS A 190 4.43 1.95 9.44
CA CYS A 190 5.30 2.47 10.49
C CYS A 190 4.76 3.80 11.03
N ALA A 191 4.38 4.72 10.15
CA ALA A 191 3.76 5.98 10.54
C ALA A 191 2.46 5.75 11.34
N ALA A 192 1.64 4.78 10.92
CA ALA A 192 0.42 4.39 11.63
C ALA A 192 0.67 3.85 13.04
N VAL A 193 1.84 3.32 13.36
CA VAL A 193 2.17 2.85 14.71
C VAL A 193 2.87 3.93 15.52
N PHE A 194 3.88 4.58 14.95
CA PHE A 194 4.76 5.49 15.69
C PHE A 194 4.25 6.92 15.80
N LEU A 195 3.40 7.38 14.87
CA LEU A 195 2.93 8.77 14.83
C LEU A 195 1.46 8.91 15.24
N THR A 196 0.82 7.79 15.60
CA THR A 196 -0.58 7.77 16.03
C THR A 196 -0.65 8.07 17.52
N PRO A 197 -1.41 9.10 17.94
CA PRO A 197 -1.45 9.47 19.35
C PRO A 197 -2.03 8.32 20.21
N PRO A 198 -1.47 8.05 21.41
CA PRO A 198 -1.86 6.92 22.27
C PRO A 198 -3.32 6.90 22.75
N ARG A 199 -4.06 7.99 22.55
CA ARG A 199 -5.44 8.15 23.03
C ARG A 199 -6.30 8.87 21.99
N MET A 200 -6.98 8.09 21.16
CA MET A 200 -8.35 8.42 20.78
C MET A 200 -9.34 7.53 21.53
N SER A 201 -9.04 7.26 22.80
CA SER A 201 -10.06 6.87 23.77
C SER A 201 -10.87 8.13 24.05
N TYR A 202 -12.09 8.16 23.55
CA TYR A 202 -13.10 9.14 23.97
C TYR A 202 -13.08 9.26 25.50
N PRO A 203 -13.20 10.46 26.10
CA PRO A 203 -13.29 10.58 27.55
C PRO A 203 -14.62 9.95 27.99
N ALA A 204 -14.59 8.68 28.38
CA ALA A 204 -15.64 8.05 29.19
C ALA A 204 -15.82 8.79 30.54
N ASP A 205 -14.86 9.65 30.90
CA ASP A 205 -14.85 10.42 32.15
C ASP A 205 -15.69 11.72 32.07
N ALA A 206 -16.13 12.15 30.88
CA ALA A 206 -16.98 13.34 30.74
C ALA A 206 -18.47 13.04 31.01
N VAL A 207 -18.90 11.79 30.87
CA VAL A 207 -20.29 11.38 31.19
C VAL A 207 -20.48 11.11 32.69
N ASN A 208 -19.42 10.66 33.37
CA ASN A 208 -19.45 10.37 34.81
C ASN A 208 -19.23 11.62 35.68
N SER A 209 -18.49 12.63 35.22
CA SER A 209 -18.30 13.88 35.97
C SER A 209 -19.56 14.77 35.96
N VAL A 210 -20.35 14.72 34.89
CA VAL A 210 -21.62 15.44 34.81
C VAL A 210 -22.67 14.82 35.75
N SER A 211 -22.75 13.49 35.84
CA SER A 211 -23.68 12.82 36.79
C SER A 211 -23.32 13.09 38.26
N SER A 212 -22.04 13.16 38.61
CA SER A 212 -21.61 13.44 39.99
C SER A 212 -21.94 14.88 40.43
N SER A 213 -21.89 15.85 39.50
CA SER A 213 -22.19 17.25 39.84
C SER A 213 -23.68 17.52 40.07
N TYR A 214 -24.59 16.69 39.52
CA TYR A 214 -26.03 16.80 39.78
C TYR A 214 -26.46 16.08 41.06
N ALA A 215 -25.74 15.05 41.49
CA ALA A 215 -26.02 14.34 42.75
C ALA A 215 -25.60 15.16 43.99
N THR A 216 -24.56 15.99 43.88
CA THR A 216 -24.03 16.77 45.01
C THR A 216 -24.79 18.08 45.26
N ARG A 217 -25.71 18.47 44.38
CA ARG A 217 -26.52 19.71 44.51
C ARG A 217 -27.91 19.48 45.10
N ARG A 218 -28.22 18.26 45.55
CA ARG A 218 -29.53 17.85 46.10
C ARG A 218 -29.50 17.42 47.57
N ASN A 219 -28.39 17.66 48.28
CA ASN A 219 -28.31 17.47 49.73
C ASN A 219 -28.05 18.81 50.41
#